data_AF-A0A4V1UH58-F1
#
_entry.id   AF-A0A4V1UH58-F1
#
_cell.length_a   1.000
_cell.length_b   1.000
_cell.length_c   1.000
_cell.angle_alpha   90.00
_cell.angle_beta   90.00
_cell.angle_gamma   90.00
#
_symmetry.space_group_name_H-M   'P 1'
#
loop_
_entity.id
_entity.type
_entity.pdbx_description
1 polymer ?
#
loop_
_entity_poly.entity_id
_entity_poly.type
_entity_poly.pdbx_seq_one_letter_code
_entity_poly.pdbx_strand_id
1 'polypeptide(L)'
;SKLMRNQDLIAVAKKIEVVTKFRNTIGLKGHFSTRLQPNHPTDDMRGIAASIIDGLLYGSGDAVVGINPAMDSPAVVNRLLNLIDGLREKFLIPMQSCVLTHISTTIGLIEESAPVDLCFQSIAGTQAANSSFGIDLSLLKEGHEATLSLNRGTVGKNVMYFETGQGSALSANANHGVDQQTCEVRAYAVARKFDPLLVNTVVGFIGPEYLYDGKQIIRAALEDHFCGKMMGLPMGVDICYTNHAEADQDDMDNLLTLLGVAGCNFIMGIPGSDDIMLNYQSTSFHDALYLRKVLGLKPAPEFDTWLVKQGIFDDEGVLKEAPVMKMLVEHLL
;
A
#
# COMPACT_ATOMS: atom_id res chain seq x y z
N SER A 1 4.92 -21.77 2.72
CA SER A 1 5.84 -21.22 1.71
C SER A 1 6.78 -22.32 1.19
N LYS A 2 7.92 -22.60 1.85
CA LYS A 2 9.04 -23.39 1.28
C LYS A 2 8.72 -24.80 0.71
N LEU A 3 7.72 -25.51 1.24
CA LEU A 3 7.32 -26.85 0.77
C LEU A 3 6.14 -26.84 -0.23
N MET A 4 5.68 -25.66 -0.63
CA MET A 4 4.45 -25.46 -1.39
C MET A 4 4.75 -24.95 -2.80
N ARG A 5 4.05 -25.47 -3.81
CA ARG A 5 4.07 -24.95 -5.19
C ARG A 5 3.27 -23.65 -5.27
N ASN A 6 3.45 -22.86 -6.33
CA ASN A 6 2.75 -21.58 -6.49
C ASN A 6 1.22 -21.75 -6.43
N GLN A 7 0.66 -22.78 -7.07
CA GLN A 7 -0.76 -23.12 -6.97
C GLN A 7 -1.23 -23.37 -5.52
N ASP A 8 -0.38 -23.95 -4.67
CA ASP A 8 -0.73 -24.31 -3.29
C ASP A 8 -0.72 -23.04 -2.42
N LEU A 9 0.25 -22.12 -2.66
CA LEU A 9 0.31 -20.80 -2.02
C LEU A 9 -0.98 -20.01 -2.31
N ILE A 10 -1.35 -19.93 -3.60
CA ILE A 10 -2.55 -19.26 -4.10
C ILE A 10 -3.82 -19.90 -3.49
N ALA A 11 -3.97 -21.21 -3.61
CA ALA A 11 -5.19 -21.91 -3.20
C ALA A 11 -5.40 -21.97 -1.67
N VAL A 12 -4.34 -21.88 -0.87
CA VAL A 12 -4.47 -21.74 0.59
C VAL A 12 -4.70 -20.28 0.98
N ALA A 13 -3.95 -19.32 0.42
CA ALA A 13 -4.12 -17.90 0.71
C ALA A 13 -5.57 -17.42 0.41
N LYS A 14 -6.15 -17.86 -0.70
CA LYS A 14 -7.54 -17.51 -1.11
C LYS A 14 -8.62 -17.93 -0.11
N LYS A 15 -8.35 -18.92 0.75
CA LYS A 15 -9.27 -19.35 1.80
C LYS A 15 -9.26 -18.42 3.02
N ILE A 16 -8.18 -17.64 3.19
CA ILE A 16 -7.92 -16.84 4.38
C ILE A 16 -8.38 -15.41 4.13
N GLU A 17 -9.42 -15.03 4.85
CA GLU A 17 -10.01 -13.70 4.82
C GLU A 17 -9.51 -12.92 6.04
N VAL A 18 -8.81 -11.82 5.79
CA VAL A 18 -8.31 -10.92 6.84
C VAL A 18 -8.85 -9.53 6.53
N VAL A 19 -9.78 -9.08 7.39
CA VAL A 19 -10.54 -7.84 7.19
C VAL A 19 -10.10 -6.81 8.23
N THR A 20 -9.71 -5.64 7.76
CA THR A 20 -9.28 -4.50 8.59
C THR A 20 -10.08 -3.25 8.22
N LYS A 21 -10.19 -2.31 9.17
CA LYS A 21 -11.14 -1.20 9.10
C LYS A 21 -10.58 0.09 9.65
N PHE A 22 -10.71 1.18 8.88
CA PHE A 22 -10.45 2.55 9.33
C PHE A 22 -11.49 3.53 8.81
N ARG A 23 -11.38 4.01 7.56
CA ARG A 23 -12.48 4.69 6.84
C ARG A 23 -13.16 3.79 5.82
N ASN A 24 -12.39 2.86 5.25
CA ASN A 24 -12.88 1.76 4.42
C ASN A 24 -12.76 0.42 5.14
N THR A 25 -13.54 -0.57 4.70
CA THR A 25 -13.39 -1.99 5.04
C THR A 25 -12.58 -2.71 3.97
N ILE A 26 -11.36 -3.15 4.30
CA ILE A 26 -10.38 -3.73 3.37
C ILE A 26 -10.28 -5.24 3.58
N GLY A 27 -10.12 -6.01 2.50
CA GLY A 27 -9.82 -7.46 2.56
C GLY A 27 -11.02 -8.41 2.52
N LEU A 28 -12.23 -7.90 2.29
CA LEU A 28 -13.43 -8.70 2.05
C LEU A 28 -13.33 -9.51 0.76
N LYS A 29 -13.85 -10.74 0.74
CA LYS A 29 -14.03 -11.52 -0.50
C LYS A 29 -14.94 -10.78 -1.48
N GLY A 30 -14.56 -10.77 -2.76
CA GLY A 30 -15.23 -10.01 -3.81
C GLY A 30 -14.76 -8.55 -3.90
N HIS A 31 -13.86 -8.11 -3.01
CA HIS A 31 -13.28 -6.77 -3.04
C HIS A 31 -11.76 -6.84 -3.27
N PHE A 32 -11.23 -5.76 -3.84
CA PHE A 32 -9.80 -5.57 -4.11
C PHE A 32 -9.48 -4.08 -4.11
N SER A 33 -8.62 -3.67 -3.19
CA SER A 33 -8.30 -2.26 -2.95
C SER A 33 -6.98 -1.84 -3.59
N THR A 34 -6.73 -0.53 -3.67
CA THR A 34 -5.43 0.00 -4.11
C THR A 34 -4.93 1.13 -3.23
N ARG A 35 -3.60 1.17 -3.06
CA ARG A 35 -2.89 2.38 -2.64
C ARG A 35 -2.77 3.30 -3.84
N LEU A 36 -3.26 4.54 -3.74
CA LEU A 36 -2.91 5.60 -4.69
C LEU A 36 -1.58 6.19 -4.22
N GLN A 37 -0.55 6.14 -5.07
CA GLN A 37 0.79 6.66 -4.77
C GLN A 37 1.12 7.85 -5.68
N PRO A 38 0.76 9.09 -5.28
CA PRO A 38 0.95 10.29 -6.07
C PRO A 38 2.31 10.92 -5.74
N ASN A 39 3.39 10.16 -5.93
CA ASN A 39 4.75 10.63 -5.65
C ASN A 39 5.15 11.75 -6.63
N HIS A 40 5.97 12.70 -6.18
CA HIS A 40 6.51 13.77 -7.02
C HIS A 40 7.98 14.03 -6.70
N PRO A 41 8.89 14.19 -7.68
CA PRO A 41 10.35 14.33 -7.46
C PRO A 41 10.80 15.52 -6.60
N THR A 42 9.89 16.42 -6.26
CA THR A 42 10.15 17.67 -5.51
C THR A 42 9.04 18.01 -4.51
N ASP A 43 8.16 17.05 -4.19
CA ASP A 43 6.96 17.25 -3.38
C ASP A 43 6.07 18.44 -3.81
N ASP A 44 5.89 18.65 -5.13
CA ASP A 44 5.04 19.74 -5.62
C ASP A 44 3.57 19.46 -5.35
N MET A 45 2.95 20.31 -4.54
CA MET A 45 1.58 20.15 -4.07
C MET A 45 0.54 20.11 -5.20
N ARG A 46 0.81 20.74 -6.36
CA ARG A 46 -0.12 20.74 -7.51
C ARG A 46 0.03 19.46 -8.32
N GLY A 47 1.26 19.02 -8.58
CA GLY A 47 1.53 17.72 -9.22
C GLY A 47 0.94 16.56 -8.42
N ILE A 48 1.14 16.57 -7.11
CA ILE A 48 0.56 15.60 -6.17
C ILE A 48 -0.97 15.65 -6.20
N ALA A 49 -1.58 16.84 -6.09
CA ALA A 49 -3.04 16.97 -6.16
C ALA A 49 -3.61 16.47 -7.50
N ALA A 50 -2.96 16.79 -8.63
CA ALA A 50 -3.33 16.31 -9.96
C ALA A 50 -3.30 14.78 -10.03
N SER A 51 -2.24 14.15 -9.51
CA SER A 51 -2.11 12.69 -9.47
C SER A 51 -3.14 12.01 -8.54
N ILE A 52 -3.50 12.63 -7.41
CA ILE A 52 -4.60 12.18 -6.55
C ILE A 52 -5.92 12.16 -7.34
N ILE A 53 -6.24 13.23 -8.07
CA ILE A 53 -7.49 13.33 -8.84
C ILE A 53 -7.53 12.30 -9.96
N ASP A 54 -6.42 12.14 -10.69
CA ASP A 54 -6.30 11.15 -11.76
C ASP A 54 -6.54 9.73 -11.21
N GLY A 55 -5.85 9.33 -10.13
CA GLY A 55 -6.05 8.02 -9.51
C GLY A 55 -7.48 7.82 -8.97
N LEU A 56 -8.10 8.85 -8.38
CA LEU A 56 -9.49 8.79 -7.93
C LEU A 56 -10.48 8.60 -9.10
N LEU A 57 -10.22 9.20 -10.27
CA LEU A 57 -11.03 9.02 -11.48
C LEU A 57 -11.00 7.58 -12.02
N TYR A 58 -9.92 6.83 -11.77
CA TYR A 58 -9.84 5.38 -12.05
C TYR A 58 -10.27 4.50 -10.86
N GLY A 59 -10.83 5.08 -9.79
CA GLY A 59 -11.26 4.35 -8.61
C GLY A 59 -10.12 3.80 -7.74
N SER A 60 -8.96 4.45 -7.75
CA SER A 60 -7.82 4.12 -6.91
C SER A 60 -7.82 4.89 -5.58
N GLY A 61 -7.21 4.32 -4.53
CA GLY A 61 -6.98 4.99 -3.24
C GLY A 61 -7.85 4.52 -2.08
N ASP A 62 -8.65 3.46 -2.28
CA ASP A 62 -9.50 2.89 -1.25
C ASP A 62 -8.72 2.13 -0.16
N ALA A 63 -7.50 1.66 -0.45
CA ALA A 63 -6.60 1.16 0.58
C ALA A 63 -5.95 2.32 1.36
N VAL A 64 -5.37 3.30 0.66
CA VAL A 64 -4.76 4.52 1.21
C VAL A 64 -4.39 5.48 0.07
N VAL A 65 -4.39 6.80 0.30
CA VAL A 65 -3.61 7.76 -0.50
C VAL A 65 -2.27 7.95 0.22
N GLY A 66 -1.23 7.27 -0.30
CA GLY A 66 0.05 7.05 0.39
C GLY A 66 1.23 7.66 -0.35
N ILE A 67 1.75 8.78 0.14
CA ILE A 67 2.86 9.54 -0.46
C ILE A 67 4.19 9.14 0.19
N ASN A 68 5.16 8.69 -0.60
CA ASN A 68 6.57 8.74 -0.21
C ASN A 68 7.05 10.18 -0.43
N PRO A 69 7.48 10.94 0.60
CA PRO A 69 7.98 12.30 0.40
C PRO A 69 9.40 12.28 -0.17
N ALA A 70 9.68 13.12 -1.16
CA ALA A 70 11.04 13.30 -1.71
C ALA A 70 11.98 14.00 -0.72
N MET A 71 11.43 14.83 0.17
CA MET A 71 12.15 15.51 1.26
C MET A 71 11.71 14.98 2.62
N ASP A 72 12.64 14.39 3.38
CA ASP A 72 12.40 14.06 4.80
C ASP A 72 12.41 15.34 5.66
N SER A 73 11.26 16.01 5.70
CA SER A 73 11.06 17.26 6.41
C SER A 73 9.67 17.28 7.07
N PRO A 74 9.57 17.40 8.41
CA PRO A 74 8.28 17.45 9.10
C PRO A 74 7.35 18.54 8.54
N ALA A 75 7.90 19.69 8.15
CA ALA A 75 7.13 20.77 7.54
C ALA A 75 6.57 20.43 6.13
N VAL A 76 7.26 19.60 5.35
CA VAL A 76 6.75 19.09 4.06
C VAL A 76 5.64 18.07 4.32
N VAL A 77 5.91 17.09 5.18
CA VAL A 77 4.97 16.04 5.59
C VAL A 77 3.67 16.65 6.13
N ASN A 78 3.74 17.66 6.99
CA ASN A 78 2.55 18.34 7.52
C ASN A 78 1.72 19.00 6.41
N ARG A 79 2.35 19.65 5.42
CA ARG A 79 1.63 20.23 4.27
C ARG A 79 0.97 19.16 3.41
N LEU A 80 1.63 18.02 3.20
CA LEU A 80 1.07 16.88 2.46
C LEU A 80 -0.16 16.28 3.18
N LEU A 81 -0.06 16.07 4.49
CA LEU A 81 -1.18 15.59 5.32
C LEU A 81 -2.39 16.54 5.22
N ASN A 82 -2.18 17.85 5.38
CA ASN A 82 -3.26 18.85 5.26
C ASN A 82 -3.83 18.96 3.84
N LEU A 83 -3.01 18.79 2.79
CA LEU A 83 -3.48 18.76 1.41
C LEU A 83 -4.45 17.59 1.19
N ILE A 84 -4.07 16.38 1.60
CA ILE A 84 -4.91 15.18 1.43
C ILE A 84 -6.18 15.30 2.29
N ASP A 85 -6.07 15.77 3.54
CA ASP A 85 -7.23 15.90 4.43
C ASP A 85 -8.23 16.95 3.90
N GLY A 86 -7.75 18.10 3.40
CA GLY A 86 -8.60 19.12 2.77
C GLY A 86 -9.33 18.61 1.53
N LEU A 87 -8.68 17.79 0.70
CA LEU A 87 -9.33 17.13 -0.44
C LEU A 87 -10.38 16.09 0.03
N ARG A 88 -10.03 15.26 1.02
CA ARG A 88 -10.92 14.27 1.63
C ARG A 88 -12.20 14.91 2.15
N GLU A 89 -12.09 16.02 2.89
CA GLU A 89 -13.24 16.71 3.46
C GLU A 89 -14.09 17.43 2.41
N LYS A 90 -13.46 18.18 1.49
CA LYS A 90 -14.15 18.93 0.45
C LYS A 90 -15.04 18.05 -0.44
N PHE A 91 -14.60 16.84 -0.75
CA PHE A 91 -15.31 15.89 -1.62
C PHE A 91 -15.95 14.71 -0.87
N LEU A 92 -15.93 14.74 0.47
CA LEU A 92 -16.44 13.68 1.36
C LEU A 92 -15.95 12.27 0.97
N ILE A 93 -14.66 12.17 0.65
CA ILE A 93 -14.05 10.95 0.13
C ILE A 93 -13.82 9.96 1.29
N PRO A 94 -14.34 8.73 1.23
CA PRO A 94 -14.01 7.68 2.19
C PRO A 94 -12.63 7.12 1.81
N MET A 95 -11.57 7.85 2.11
CA MET A 95 -10.18 7.44 1.91
C MET A 95 -9.36 7.88 3.12
N GLN A 96 -8.35 7.08 3.47
CA GLN A 96 -7.37 7.45 4.50
C GLN A 96 -6.06 7.93 3.89
N SER A 97 -5.45 8.92 4.54
CA SER A 97 -4.16 9.48 4.15
C SER A 97 -2.99 8.75 4.83
N CYS A 98 -1.84 8.72 4.15
CA CYS A 98 -0.57 8.42 4.78
C CYS A 98 0.57 9.16 4.06
N VAL A 99 1.53 9.65 4.83
CA VAL A 99 2.81 10.14 4.28
C VAL A 99 3.89 9.27 4.91
N LEU A 100 4.63 8.56 4.07
CA LEU A 100 5.53 7.47 4.43
C LEU A 100 6.90 8.03 4.84
N THR A 101 6.92 8.81 5.92
CA THR A 101 8.12 9.25 6.64
C THR A 101 8.41 8.30 7.82
N HIS A 102 9.57 8.46 8.46
CA HIS A 102 9.91 7.73 9.68
C HIS A 102 8.87 7.98 10.79
N ILE A 103 8.57 6.94 11.57
CA ILE A 103 7.54 6.96 12.62
C ILE A 103 7.71 8.10 13.64
N SER A 104 8.93 8.51 13.97
CA SER A 104 9.20 9.64 14.87
C SER A 104 8.71 10.98 14.31
N THR A 105 8.80 11.19 13.00
CA THR A 105 8.27 12.38 12.33
C THR A 105 6.75 12.38 12.41
N THR A 106 6.11 11.22 12.22
CA THR A 106 4.66 11.06 12.40
C THR A 106 4.25 11.41 13.84
N ILE A 107 4.94 10.89 14.85
CA ILE A 107 4.66 11.15 16.27
C ILE A 107 4.74 12.66 16.57
N GLY A 108 5.83 13.34 16.21
CA GLY A 108 5.97 14.78 16.45
C GLY A 108 4.89 15.62 15.74
N LEU A 109 4.46 15.20 14.56
CA LEU A 109 3.35 15.86 13.85
C LEU A 109 1.98 15.60 14.50
N ILE A 110 1.78 14.47 15.17
CA ILE A 110 0.58 14.20 15.98
C ILE A 110 0.55 15.14 17.20
N GLU A 111 1.70 15.41 17.83
CA GLU A 111 1.82 16.41 18.91
C GLU A 111 1.49 17.83 18.42
N GLU A 112 1.88 18.16 17.18
CA GLU A 112 1.48 19.40 16.48
C GLU A 112 0.03 19.38 15.94
N SER A 113 -0.77 18.36 16.28
CA SER A 113 -2.17 18.19 15.85
C SER A 113 -2.39 18.05 14.33
N ALA A 114 -1.39 17.53 13.60
CA ALA A 114 -1.51 17.24 12.18
C ALA A 114 -2.56 16.14 11.90
N PRO A 115 -3.24 16.17 10.73
CA PRO A 115 -4.33 15.24 10.40
C PRO A 115 -3.81 13.86 9.93
N VAL A 116 -3.08 13.15 10.79
CA VAL A 116 -2.58 11.80 10.53
C VAL A 116 -3.73 10.79 10.62
N ASP A 117 -4.02 10.10 9.52
CA ASP A 117 -4.94 8.96 9.52
C ASP A 117 -4.21 7.64 9.82
N LEU A 118 -3.11 7.36 9.09
CA LEU A 118 -2.28 6.16 9.28
C LEU A 118 -0.84 6.51 9.64
N CYS A 119 -0.27 5.73 10.55
CA CYS A 119 1.14 5.77 10.91
C CYS A 119 1.92 4.72 10.12
N PHE A 120 2.84 5.18 9.27
CA PHE A 120 3.71 4.33 8.48
C PHE A 120 5.01 3.97 9.23
N GLN A 121 5.53 2.77 8.96
CA GLN A 121 6.93 2.44 9.18
C GLN A 121 7.39 1.24 8.34
N SER A 122 8.59 1.30 7.76
CA SER A 122 9.29 0.11 7.22
C SER A 122 9.84 -0.75 8.36
N ILE A 123 9.60 -2.06 8.34
CA ILE A 123 10.00 -2.99 9.41
C ILE A 123 10.74 -4.23 8.85
N ALA A 124 11.52 -4.89 9.71
CA ALA A 124 12.30 -6.08 9.36
C ALA A 124 12.21 -7.21 10.40
N GLY A 125 12.66 -8.40 10.01
CA GLY A 125 12.54 -9.63 10.82
C GLY A 125 13.55 -9.82 11.96
N THR A 126 14.53 -8.93 12.12
CA THR A 126 15.56 -9.02 13.16
C THR A 126 15.70 -7.68 13.89
N GLN A 127 16.11 -7.73 15.16
CA GLN A 127 16.32 -6.51 15.94
C GLN A 127 17.38 -5.62 15.30
N ALA A 128 18.51 -6.18 14.85
CA ALA A 128 19.58 -5.43 14.21
C ALA A 128 19.12 -4.71 12.93
N ALA A 129 18.27 -5.34 12.10
CA ALA A 129 17.70 -4.69 10.92
C ALA A 129 16.74 -3.55 11.29
N ASN A 130 15.84 -3.76 12.25
CA ASN A 130 14.96 -2.70 12.76
C ASN A 130 15.75 -1.52 13.36
N SER A 131 16.81 -1.80 14.12
CA SER A 131 17.69 -0.75 14.65
C SER A 131 18.46 -0.01 13.55
N SER A 132 18.78 -0.66 12.41
CA SER A 132 19.36 0.04 11.25
C SER A 132 18.37 0.98 10.56
N PHE A 133 17.06 0.75 10.72
CA PHE A 133 15.99 1.66 10.28
C PHE A 133 15.63 2.72 11.33
N GLY A 134 16.35 2.79 12.47
CA GLY A 134 16.08 3.76 13.53
C GLY A 134 14.95 3.39 14.50
N ILE A 135 14.43 2.15 14.46
CA ILE A 135 13.24 1.74 15.22
C ILE A 135 13.46 0.58 16.19
N ASP A 136 12.58 0.50 17.18
CA ASP A 136 12.35 -0.68 18.01
C ASP A 136 10.85 -0.89 18.29
N LEU A 137 10.50 -1.94 19.03
CA LEU A 137 9.10 -2.26 19.37
C LEU A 137 8.45 -1.25 20.32
N SER A 138 9.22 -0.45 21.05
CA SER A 138 8.70 0.61 21.92
C SER A 138 8.26 1.81 21.09
N LEU A 139 9.08 2.24 20.14
CA LEU A 139 8.74 3.33 19.22
C LEU A 139 7.56 2.96 18.30
N LEU A 140 7.47 1.70 17.84
CA LEU A 140 6.29 1.21 17.13
C LEU A 140 5.01 1.24 18.00
N LYS A 141 5.13 0.95 19.30
CA LYS A 141 4.01 1.04 20.26
C LYS A 141 3.58 2.48 20.47
N GLU A 142 4.53 3.39 20.60
CA GLU A 142 4.30 4.82 20.79
C GLU A 142 3.55 5.43 19.60
N GLY A 143 4.02 5.21 18.37
CA GLY A 143 3.31 5.69 17.17
C GLY A 143 1.92 5.08 16.99
N HIS A 144 1.75 3.80 17.37
CA HIS A 144 0.42 3.16 17.39
C HIS A 144 -0.52 3.83 18.40
N GLU A 145 -0.07 4.06 19.64
CA GLU A 145 -0.89 4.68 20.70
C GLU A 145 -1.17 6.16 20.41
N ALA A 146 -0.19 6.92 19.89
CA ALA A 146 -0.35 8.30 19.45
C ALA A 146 -1.39 8.41 18.32
N THR A 147 -1.31 7.57 17.29
CA THR A 147 -2.23 7.63 16.13
C THR A 147 -3.63 7.16 16.50
N LEU A 148 -3.76 6.14 17.36
CA LEU A 148 -5.06 5.75 17.93
C LEU A 148 -5.71 6.90 18.72
N SER A 149 -4.92 7.72 19.42
CA SER A 149 -5.44 8.81 20.26
C SER A 149 -6.20 9.88 19.46
N LEU A 150 -5.90 10.04 18.17
CA LEU A 150 -6.59 10.98 17.28
C LEU A 150 -8.05 10.55 16.97
N ASN A 151 -8.41 9.27 17.14
CA ASN A 151 -9.77 8.75 16.95
C ASN A 151 -10.41 9.12 15.57
N ARG A 152 -9.60 9.20 14.51
CA ARG A 152 -10.03 9.72 13.19
C ARG A 152 -10.78 8.72 12.29
N GLY A 153 -10.76 7.43 12.63
CA GLY A 153 -11.43 6.38 11.87
C GLY A 153 -12.95 6.40 12.00
N THR A 154 -13.67 6.17 10.90
CA THR A 154 -15.15 6.28 10.82
C THR A 154 -15.86 4.93 10.76
N VAL A 155 -15.14 3.86 10.42
CA VAL A 155 -15.63 2.47 10.29
C VAL A 155 -14.87 1.51 11.22
N GLY A 156 -13.61 1.82 11.53
CA GLY A 156 -12.79 1.07 12.47
C GLY A 156 -11.61 1.89 12.99
N LYS A 157 -10.64 1.20 13.59
CA LYS A 157 -9.53 1.81 14.33
C LYS A 157 -8.16 1.16 14.06
N ASN A 158 -8.02 0.41 12.96
CA ASN A 158 -6.70 -0.05 12.54
C ASN A 158 -5.93 1.15 11.97
N VAL A 159 -4.80 1.54 12.55
CA VAL A 159 -4.08 2.78 12.18
C VAL A 159 -2.65 2.58 11.71
N MET A 160 -2.05 1.40 11.89
CA MET A 160 -0.69 1.15 11.43
C MET A 160 -0.66 0.74 9.95
N TYR A 161 0.35 1.24 9.24
CA TYR A 161 0.73 0.79 7.91
C TYR A 161 2.21 0.34 7.96
N PHE A 162 2.48 -0.92 7.64
CA PHE A 162 3.85 -1.44 7.58
C PHE A 162 4.26 -1.83 6.17
N GLU A 163 5.48 -1.46 5.79
CA GLU A 163 6.18 -2.03 4.64
C GLU A 163 7.25 -3.03 5.09
N THR A 164 7.39 -4.07 4.28
CA THR A 164 8.26 -5.24 4.47
C THR A 164 8.88 -5.60 3.12
N GLY A 165 9.78 -6.59 3.06
CA GLY A 165 10.43 -6.94 1.81
C GLY A 165 11.59 -7.91 2.00
N GLN A 166 11.61 -8.96 1.19
CA GLN A 166 12.74 -9.88 1.10
C GLN A 166 14.02 -9.13 0.72
N GLY A 167 15.12 -9.46 1.39
CA GLY A 167 16.42 -8.82 1.19
C GLY A 167 16.75 -7.73 2.21
N SER A 168 15.75 -7.07 2.82
CA SER A 168 15.92 -6.03 3.84
C SER A 168 16.95 -6.38 4.94
N ALA A 169 16.77 -7.52 5.60
CA ALA A 169 17.69 -7.98 6.66
C ALA A 169 19.07 -8.42 6.13
N LEU A 170 19.18 -8.84 4.87
CA LEU A 170 20.46 -9.19 4.24
C LEU A 170 21.25 -7.93 3.87
N SER A 171 20.58 -6.94 3.27
CA SER A 171 21.13 -5.61 2.96
C SER A 171 21.70 -4.91 4.19
N ALA A 172 20.97 -4.97 5.32
CA ALA A 172 21.42 -4.46 6.61
C ALA A 172 22.52 -5.31 7.30
N ASN A 173 23.05 -6.36 6.66
CA ASN A 173 23.99 -7.34 7.24
C ASN A 173 23.50 -7.92 8.59
N ALA A 174 22.19 -8.13 8.69
CA ALA A 174 21.46 -8.37 9.94
C ALA A 174 20.55 -9.61 9.85
N ASN A 175 20.72 -10.46 8.85
CA ASN A 175 19.99 -11.72 8.69
C ASN A 175 20.58 -12.86 9.53
N HIS A 176 21.82 -12.72 10.03
CA HIS A 176 22.53 -13.72 10.85
C HIS A 176 22.61 -15.12 10.17
N GLY A 177 22.77 -15.16 8.85
CA GLY A 177 22.80 -16.40 8.06
C GLY A 177 21.43 -17.05 7.82
N VAL A 178 20.33 -16.42 8.25
CA VAL A 178 18.96 -16.84 7.95
C VAL A 178 18.56 -16.40 6.54
N ASP A 179 17.75 -17.21 5.86
CA ASP A 179 17.28 -16.92 4.51
C ASP A 179 16.25 -15.78 4.46
N GLN A 180 16.14 -15.14 3.29
CA GLN A 180 15.30 -13.95 3.06
C GLN A 180 13.83 -14.19 3.48
N GLN A 181 13.22 -15.27 3.04
CA GLN A 181 11.82 -15.61 3.36
C GLN A 181 11.60 -15.79 4.87
N THR A 182 12.52 -16.46 5.57
CA THR A 182 12.39 -16.69 7.01
C THR A 182 12.55 -15.39 7.80
N CYS A 183 13.41 -14.47 7.36
CA CYS A 183 13.45 -13.11 7.89
C CYS A 183 12.15 -12.34 7.61
N GLU A 184 11.62 -12.42 6.40
CA GLU A 184 10.40 -11.72 5.99
C GLU A 184 9.17 -12.15 6.81
N VAL A 185 8.97 -13.46 7.04
CA VAL A 185 7.89 -13.95 7.91
C VAL A 185 8.05 -13.51 9.38
N ARG A 186 9.27 -13.19 9.82
CA ARG A 186 9.51 -12.59 11.14
C ARG A 186 9.14 -11.11 11.18
N ALA A 187 9.24 -10.37 10.06
CA ALA A 187 8.72 -9.01 9.97
C ALA A 187 7.19 -8.99 10.12
N TYR A 188 6.50 -10.00 9.57
CA TYR A 188 5.05 -10.17 9.78
C TYR A 188 4.69 -10.42 11.25
N ALA A 189 5.54 -11.10 12.02
CA ALA A 189 5.35 -11.24 13.46
C ALA A 189 5.49 -9.92 14.23
N VAL A 190 6.31 -8.97 13.73
CA VAL A 190 6.40 -7.59 14.25
C VAL A 190 5.11 -6.84 13.90
N ALA A 191 4.71 -6.80 12.64
CA ALA A 191 3.48 -6.12 12.21
C ALA A 191 2.24 -6.59 12.99
N ARG A 192 2.08 -7.91 13.17
CA ARG A 192 0.93 -8.51 13.87
C ARG A 192 0.76 -8.01 15.30
N LYS A 193 1.80 -7.48 15.94
CA LYS A 193 1.73 -6.98 17.31
C LYS A 193 0.91 -5.67 17.45
N PHE A 194 0.65 -4.96 16.34
CA PHE A 194 0.10 -3.61 16.32
C PHE A 194 -1.18 -3.46 15.46
N ASP A 195 -1.92 -4.57 15.26
CA ASP A 195 -3.23 -4.60 14.57
C ASP A 195 -3.35 -3.65 13.34
N PRO A 196 -2.45 -3.75 12.34
CA PRO A 196 -2.34 -2.79 11.24
C PRO A 196 -3.58 -2.76 10.36
N LEU A 197 -3.82 -1.63 9.68
CA LEU A 197 -4.78 -1.56 8.59
C LEU A 197 -4.22 -2.23 7.34
N LEU A 198 -2.93 -1.99 7.08
CA LEU A 198 -2.22 -2.38 5.87
C LEU A 198 -0.85 -2.98 6.24
N VAL A 199 -0.49 -4.07 5.57
CA VAL A 199 0.89 -4.54 5.48
C VAL A 199 1.14 -4.91 4.02
N ASN A 200 2.22 -4.42 3.42
CA ASN A 200 2.67 -4.98 2.15
C ASN A 200 4.15 -5.37 2.20
N THR A 201 4.48 -6.42 1.45
CA THR A 201 5.84 -6.66 1.00
C THR A 201 6.10 -5.75 -0.22
N VAL A 202 7.34 -5.34 -0.42
CA VAL A 202 7.81 -4.64 -1.62
C VAL A 202 8.78 -5.57 -2.34
N VAL A 203 8.29 -6.27 -3.38
CA VAL A 203 9.01 -7.36 -4.03
C VAL A 203 9.53 -6.90 -5.37
N GLY A 204 10.84 -7.01 -5.62
CA GLY A 204 11.50 -6.55 -6.85
C GLY A 204 12.13 -5.14 -6.77
N PHE A 205 11.85 -4.39 -5.70
CA PHE A 205 12.32 -3.00 -5.52
C PHE A 205 13.81 -2.86 -5.19
N ILE A 206 14.41 -3.79 -4.43
CA ILE A 206 15.79 -3.62 -3.95
C ILE A 206 16.82 -3.84 -5.08
N GLY A 207 16.62 -4.86 -5.92
CA GLY A 207 17.53 -5.18 -7.02
C GLY A 207 17.74 -6.69 -7.27
N PRO A 208 18.41 -7.04 -8.40
CA PRO A 208 18.66 -8.41 -8.83
C PRO A 208 19.59 -9.22 -7.90
N GLU A 209 20.30 -8.55 -6.98
CA GLU A 209 21.14 -9.18 -5.97
C GLU A 209 20.31 -9.99 -4.96
N TYR A 210 19.01 -9.69 -4.86
CA TYR A 210 18.07 -10.31 -3.93
C TYR A 210 17.04 -11.18 -4.64
N LEU A 211 16.52 -10.72 -5.79
CA LEU A 211 15.55 -11.40 -6.65
C LEU A 211 15.89 -11.06 -8.11
N TYR A 212 16.57 -12.00 -8.80
CA TYR A 212 17.24 -11.70 -10.07
C TYR A 212 16.29 -11.54 -11.27
N ASP A 213 15.26 -12.39 -11.36
CA ASP A 213 14.37 -12.50 -12.51
C ASP A 213 12.88 -12.40 -12.11
N GLY A 214 12.01 -12.15 -13.09
CA GLY A 214 10.56 -12.08 -12.89
C GLY A 214 9.97 -13.34 -12.24
N LYS A 215 10.54 -14.51 -12.50
CA LYS A 215 10.16 -15.78 -11.86
C LYS A 215 10.45 -15.79 -10.35
N GLN A 216 11.57 -15.21 -9.91
CA GLN A 216 11.92 -15.05 -8.50
C GLN A 216 11.04 -14.01 -7.82
N ILE A 217 10.76 -12.89 -8.49
CA ILE A 217 9.80 -11.87 -8.02
C ILE A 217 8.41 -12.48 -7.82
N ILE A 218 7.86 -13.16 -8.84
CA ILE A 218 6.57 -13.86 -8.77
C ILE A 218 6.56 -14.88 -7.62
N ARG A 219 7.65 -15.65 -7.44
CA ARG A 219 7.74 -16.64 -6.36
C ARG A 219 7.72 -15.99 -4.98
N ALA A 220 8.55 -14.98 -4.77
CA ALA A 220 8.66 -14.27 -3.49
C ALA A 220 7.33 -13.62 -3.09
N ALA A 221 6.71 -12.87 -4.00
CA ALA A 221 5.41 -12.23 -3.78
C ALA A 221 4.29 -13.22 -3.42
N LEU A 222 4.26 -14.40 -4.04
CA LEU A 222 3.29 -15.45 -3.69
C LEU A 222 3.57 -16.09 -2.33
N GLU A 223 4.83 -16.26 -1.93
CA GLU A 223 5.18 -16.77 -0.60
C GLU A 223 4.90 -15.76 0.50
N ASP A 224 5.19 -14.49 0.26
CA ASP A 224 4.97 -13.34 1.14
C ASP A 224 3.48 -13.12 1.38
N HIS A 225 2.69 -12.99 0.32
CA HIS A 225 1.24 -12.87 0.41
C HIS A 225 0.62 -14.05 1.19
N PHE A 226 1.02 -15.29 0.86
CA PHE A 226 0.58 -16.49 1.60
C PHE A 226 0.94 -16.43 3.09
N CYS A 227 2.19 -16.07 3.41
CA CYS A 227 2.65 -16.06 4.80
C CYS A 227 2.02 -14.92 5.61
N GLY A 228 1.85 -13.72 5.03
CA GLY A 228 1.15 -12.61 5.67
C GLY A 228 -0.30 -12.98 6.00
N LYS A 229 -1.02 -13.56 5.04
CA LYS A 229 -2.38 -14.10 5.26
C LYS A 229 -2.40 -15.17 6.35
N MET A 230 -1.50 -16.16 6.30
CA MET A 230 -1.38 -17.20 7.35
C MET A 230 -1.07 -16.63 8.74
N MET A 231 -0.35 -15.51 8.81
CA MET A 231 -0.09 -14.78 10.05
C MET A 231 -1.27 -13.91 10.53
N GLY A 232 -2.35 -13.80 9.73
CA GLY A 232 -3.53 -13.01 10.04
C GLY A 232 -3.38 -11.52 9.74
N LEU A 233 -2.56 -11.16 8.75
CA LEU A 233 -2.32 -9.77 8.33
C LEU A 233 -3.14 -9.36 7.10
N PRO A 234 -3.51 -8.07 6.97
CA PRO A 234 -4.17 -7.49 5.80
C PRO A 234 -3.18 -7.34 4.64
N MET A 235 -2.71 -8.46 4.11
CA MET A 235 -1.53 -8.50 3.26
C MET A 235 -1.82 -8.01 1.83
N GLY A 236 -1.18 -6.90 1.47
CA GLY A 236 -1.00 -6.39 0.11
C GLY A 236 0.39 -6.73 -0.44
N VAL A 237 0.65 -6.33 -1.68
CA VAL A 237 1.95 -6.51 -2.37
C VAL A 237 2.19 -5.29 -3.27
N ASP A 238 3.37 -4.68 -3.18
CA ASP A 238 3.88 -3.85 -4.28
C ASP A 238 4.38 -4.78 -5.38
N ILE A 239 3.71 -4.76 -6.53
CA ILE A 239 3.99 -5.62 -7.68
C ILE A 239 4.92 -4.83 -8.57
N CYS A 240 6.21 -5.01 -8.38
CA CYS A 240 7.17 -4.06 -8.90
C CYS A 240 8.50 -4.69 -9.33
N TYR A 241 9.28 -3.93 -10.09
CA TYR A 241 10.63 -4.29 -10.48
C TYR A 241 11.47 -3.04 -10.74
N THR A 242 12.78 -3.22 -10.78
CA THR A 242 13.74 -2.18 -11.17
C THR A 242 14.33 -2.50 -12.54
N ASN A 243 14.63 -1.47 -13.33
CA ASN A 243 15.17 -1.55 -14.71
C ASN A 243 16.47 -2.35 -14.90
N HIS A 244 17.07 -2.90 -13.84
CA HIS A 244 18.29 -3.71 -13.88
C HIS A 244 18.08 -5.16 -13.42
N ALA A 245 16.86 -5.56 -13.05
CA ALA A 245 16.46 -6.95 -12.90
C ALA A 245 16.12 -7.59 -14.27
N GLU A 246 16.20 -8.91 -14.38
CA GLU A 246 15.74 -9.65 -15.56
C GLU A 246 14.22 -9.89 -15.47
N ALA A 247 13.47 -8.79 -15.51
CA ALA A 247 12.01 -8.73 -15.39
C ALA A 247 11.45 -7.56 -16.20
N ASP A 248 10.20 -7.67 -16.62
CA ASP A 248 9.46 -6.60 -17.32
C ASP A 248 8.00 -6.50 -16.87
N GLN A 249 7.20 -5.71 -17.57
CA GLN A 249 5.78 -5.49 -17.26
C GLN A 249 4.93 -6.75 -17.50
N ASP A 250 5.29 -7.65 -18.43
CA ASP A 250 4.54 -8.89 -18.65
C ASP A 250 4.67 -9.81 -17.41
N ASP A 251 5.82 -9.83 -16.74
CA ASP A 251 5.98 -10.50 -15.45
C ASP A 251 5.08 -9.89 -14.35
N MET A 252 4.91 -8.57 -14.34
CA MET A 252 4.06 -7.87 -13.37
C MET A 252 2.56 -8.15 -13.61
N ASP A 253 2.11 -8.17 -14.87
CA ASP A 253 0.73 -8.49 -15.25
C ASP A 253 0.38 -9.94 -14.91
N ASN A 254 1.33 -10.86 -15.09
CA ASN A 254 1.24 -12.24 -14.61
C ASN A 254 1.09 -12.28 -13.08
N LEU A 255 1.95 -11.57 -12.35
CA LEU A 255 1.93 -11.53 -10.88
C LEU A 255 0.61 -10.95 -10.33
N LEU A 256 0.14 -9.84 -10.91
CA LEU A 256 -1.13 -9.19 -10.60
C LEU A 256 -2.31 -10.17 -10.70
N THR A 257 -2.39 -10.89 -11.80
CA THR A 257 -3.44 -11.88 -12.04
C THR A 257 -3.39 -13.01 -11.00
N LEU A 258 -2.18 -13.52 -10.71
CA LEU A 258 -1.98 -14.57 -9.70
C LEU A 258 -2.37 -14.12 -8.28
N LEU A 259 -2.06 -12.88 -7.91
CA LEU A 259 -2.38 -12.29 -6.60
C LEU A 259 -3.87 -11.96 -6.45
N GLY A 260 -4.55 -11.50 -7.50
CA GLY A 260 -6.00 -11.34 -7.51
C GLY A 260 -6.74 -12.67 -7.32
N VAL A 261 -6.29 -13.72 -8.02
CA VAL A 261 -6.80 -15.09 -7.82
C VAL A 261 -6.52 -15.55 -6.39
N ALA A 262 -5.33 -15.29 -5.83
CA ALA A 262 -4.97 -15.59 -4.44
C ALA A 262 -5.76 -14.78 -3.40
N GLY A 263 -6.42 -13.69 -3.78
CA GLY A 263 -7.19 -12.84 -2.86
C GLY A 263 -6.32 -11.89 -2.04
N CYS A 264 -5.28 -11.31 -2.65
CA CYS A 264 -4.51 -10.20 -2.11
C CYS A 264 -5.43 -9.04 -1.68
N ASN A 265 -5.13 -8.36 -0.56
CA ASN A 265 -5.97 -7.29 -0.06
C ASN A 265 -5.88 -6.03 -0.93
N PHE A 266 -4.68 -5.66 -1.35
CA PHE A 266 -4.41 -4.47 -2.15
C PHE A 266 -3.08 -4.54 -2.90
N ILE A 267 -2.94 -3.66 -3.89
CA ILE A 267 -1.70 -3.36 -4.64
C ILE A 267 -1.47 -1.85 -4.69
N MET A 268 -0.38 -1.43 -5.33
CA MET A 268 -0.11 -0.04 -5.64
C MET A 268 -0.83 0.38 -6.94
N GLY A 269 -1.14 1.67 -7.04
CA GLY A 269 -1.58 2.34 -8.24
C GLY A 269 -0.73 3.59 -8.42
N ILE A 270 0.11 3.58 -9.45
CA ILE A 270 1.02 4.67 -9.82
C ILE A 270 0.60 5.24 -11.19
N PRO A 271 0.70 6.56 -11.44
CA PRO A 271 0.47 7.11 -12.77
C PRO A 271 1.36 6.44 -13.83
N GLY A 272 0.76 5.78 -14.82
CA GLY A 272 1.49 5.17 -15.94
C GLY A 272 2.47 4.04 -15.59
N SER A 273 2.31 3.38 -14.44
CA SER A 273 3.22 2.31 -13.94
C SER A 273 4.65 2.75 -13.60
N ASP A 274 4.98 4.04 -13.65
CA ASP A 274 6.35 4.55 -13.51
C ASP A 274 6.47 5.52 -12.32
N ASP A 275 7.21 5.15 -11.28
CA ASP A 275 7.49 6.05 -10.17
C ASP A 275 8.71 6.92 -10.49
N ILE A 276 8.42 8.09 -11.07
CA ILE A 276 9.42 9.09 -11.49
C ILE A 276 10.30 9.66 -10.35
N MET A 277 10.03 9.31 -9.08
CA MET A 277 10.83 9.74 -7.93
C MET A 277 11.65 8.59 -7.34
N LEU A 278 11.07 7.40 -7.22
CA LEU A 278 11.74 6.19 -6.71
C LEU A 278 12.46 5.38 -7.80
N ASN A 279 12.25 5.69 -9.09
CA ASN A 279 12.92 5.11 -10.26
C ASN A 279 12.70 3.59 -10.43
N TYR A 280 11.47 3.14 -10.21
CA TYR A 280 11.04 1.74 -10.35
C TYR A 280 9.65 1.66 -11.00
N GLN A 281 9.30 0.50 -11.53
CA GLN A 281 8.03 0.25 -12.18
C GLN A 281 7.13 -0.58 -11.27
N SER A 282 5.85 -0.24 -11.20
CA SER A 282 4.82 -0.90 -10.39
C SER A 282 3.48 -0.93 -11.15
N THR A 283 2.40 -1.43 -10.54
CA THR A 283 1.07 -1.43 -11.14
C THR A 283 0.45 -0.04 -11.22
N SER A 284 -0.28 0.23 -12.31
CA SER A 284 -1.00 1.46 -12.57
C SER A 284 -2.43 1.48 -12.05
N PHE A 285 -3.07 2.64 -12.16
CA PHE A 285 -4.52 2.78 -11.98
C PHE A 285 -5.34 1.92 -12.96
N HIS A 286 -4.84 1.68 -14.18
CA HIS A 286 -5.54 0.89 -15.20
C HIS A 286 -5.51 -0.61 -14.87
N ASP A 287 -4.42 -1.08 -14.29
CA ASP A 287 -4.22 -2.50 -13.99
C ASP A 287 -5.16 -2.98 -12.86
N ALA A 288 -5.48 -2.07 -11.93
CA ALA A 288 -6.52 -2.27 -10.94
C ALA A 288 -7.91 -2.43 -11.57
N LEU A 289 -8.24 -1.64 -12.60
CA LEU A 289 -9.50 -1.77 -13.36
C LEU A 289 -9.53 -3.06 -14.18
N TYR A 290 -8.42 -3.42 -14.82
CA TYR A 290 -8.27 -4.71 -15.49
C TYR A 290 -8.59 -5.85 -14.52
N LEU A 291 -7.90 -5.93 -13.38
CA LEU A 291 -8.05 -7.03 -12.44
C LEU A 291 -9.45 -7.10 -11.83
N ARG A 292 -10.01 -5.94 -11.44
CA ARG A 292 -11.39 -5.82 -10.95
C ARG A 292 -12.39 -6.34 -11.99
N LYS A 293 -12.24 -5.97 -13.26
CA LYS A 293 -13.11 -6.42 -14.35
C LYS A 293 -12.98 -7.92 -14.64
N VAL A 294 -11.76 -8.46 -14.78
CA VAL A 294 -11.58 -9.87 -15.18
C VAL A 294 -11.88 -10.88 -14.05
N LEU A 295 -11.80 -10.46 -12.78
CA LEU A 295 -12.13 -11.30 -11.62
C LEU A 295 -13.47 -10.98 -10.95
N GLY A 296 -14.22 -9.97 -11.44
CA GLY A 296 -15.49 -9.55 -10.86
C GLY A 296 -15.35 -8.99 -9.44
N LEU A 297 -14.29 -8.21 -9.18
CA LEU A 297 -13.97 -7.62 -7.89
C LEU A 297 -14.35 -6.14 -7.85
N LYS A 298 -14.74 -5.64 -6.67
CA LYS A 298 -15.09 -4.22 -6.43
C LYS A 298 -14.05 -3.50 -5.56
N PRO A 299 -13.98 -2.16 -5.58
CA PRO A 299 -13.33 -1.37 -4.51
C PRO A 299 -13.96 -1.67 -3.14
N ALA A 300 -13.35 -1.21 -2.05
CA ALA A 300 -13.93 -1.32 -0.71
C ALA A 300 -15.37 -0.74 -0.67
N PRO A 301 -16.33 -1.34 0.08
CA PRO A 301 -17.76 -1.04 -0.05
C PRO A 301 -18.13 0.44 0.13
N GLU A 302 -17.46 1.12 1.06
CA GLU A 302 -17.68 2.52 1.35
C GLU A 302 -17.21 3.42 0.19
N PHE A 303 -16.10 3.05 -0.45
CA PHE A 303 -15.53 3.74 -1.60
C PHE A 303 -16.27 3.44 -2.91
N ASP A 304 -16.69 2.19 -3.16
CA ASP A 304 -17.58 1.81 -4.28
C ASP A 304 -18.87 2.66 -4.27
N THR A 305 -19.49 2.80 -3.09
CA THR A 305 -20.66 3.67 -2.87
C THR A 305 -20.36 5.14 -3.20
N TRP A 306 -19.18 5.65 -2.85
CA TRP A 306 -18.78 7.01 -3.20
C TRP A 306 -18.52 7.18 -4.70
N LEU A 307 -17.83 6.25 -5.35
CA LEU A 307 -17.55 6.29 -6.80
C LEU A 307 -18.82 6.33 -7.64
N VAL A 308 -19.81 5.49 -7.30
CA VAL A 308 -21.14 5.50 -7.94
C VAL A 308 -21.84 6.84 -7.71
N LYS A 309 -21.80 7.37 -6.49
CA LYS A 309 -22.42 8.67 -6.14
C LYS A 309 -21.78 9.87 -6.86
N GLN A 310 -20.46 9.85 -7.07
CA GLN A 310 -19.77 10.88 -7.88
C GLN A 310 -19.97 10.69 -9.39
N GLY A 311 -20.60 9.59 -9.82
CA GLY A 311 -20.75 9.25 -11.23
C GLY A 311 -19.45 8.81 -11.90
N ILE A 312 -18.44 8.39 -11.12
CA ILE A 312 -17.19 7.81 -11.62
C ILE A 312 -17.46 6.40 -12.16
N PHE A 313 -18.13 5.56 -11.35
CA PHE A 313 -18.60 4.24 -11.78
C PHE A 313 -20.12 4.20 -11.98
N ASP A 314 -20.63 3.20 -12.70
CA ASP A 314 -22.02 2.73 -12.62
C ASP A 314 -22.21 1.67 -11.52
N ASP A 315 -23.47 1.23 -11.33
CA ASP A 315 -23.83 0.23 -10.32
C ASP A 315 -23.19 -1.15 -10.59
N GLU A 316 -22.77 -1.40 -11.84
CA GLU A 316 -22.06 -2.62 -12.27
C GLU A 316 -20.54 -2.54 -11.98
N GLY A 317 -20.03 -1.37 -11.58
CA GLY A 317 -18.62 -1.13 -11.28
C GLY A 317 -17.78 -0.75 -12.50
N VAL A 318 -18.41 -0.32 -13.60
CA VAL A 318 -17.73 0.10 -14.83
C VAL A 318 -17.50 1.61 -14.81
N LEU A 319 -16.30 2.03 -15.24
CA LEU A 319 -15.92 3.43 -15.39
C LEU A 319 -16.79 4.15 -16.43
N LYS A 320 -17.39 5.29 -16.06
CA LYS A 320 -18.21 6.12 -16.94
C LYS A 320 -17.35 7.10 -17.76
N GLU A 321 -17.65 7.22 -19.05
CA GLU A 321 -16.93 8.12 -19.96
C GLU A 321 -17.22 9.61 -19.71
N ALA A 322 -16.35 10.20 -18.88
CA ALA A 322 -15.93 11.60 -18.89
C ALA A 322 -16.78 12.76 -18.32
N PRO A 323 -17.99 12.66 -17.72
CA PRO A 323 -18.66 13.86 -17.20
C PRO A 323 -17.92 14.42 -15.96
N VAL A 324 -17.31 13.52 -15.20
CA VAL A 324 -16.70 13.78 -13.90
C VAL A 324 -15.41 14.59 -14.01
N MET A 325 -14.69 14.46 -15.12
CA MET A 325 -13.43 15.18 -15.36
C MET A 325 -13.63 16.70 -15.31
N LYS A 326 -14.83 17.20 -15.68
CA LYS A 326 -15.21 18.60 -15.47
C LYS A 326 -15.40 18.96 -14.00
N MET A 327 -16.21 18.20 -13.26
CA MET A 327 -16.58 18.60 -11.89
C MET A 327 -15.39 18.65 -10.93
N LEU A 328 -14.42 17.73 -11.02
CA LEU A 328 -13.25 17.75 -10.16
C LEU A 328 -12.26 18.86 -10.57
N VAL A 329 -12.05 19.09 -11.87
CA VAL A 329 -11.11 20.12 -12.37
C VAL A 329 -11.68 21.54 -12.21
N GLU A 330 -12.96 21.77 -12.49
CA GLU A 330 -13.63 23.09 -12.36
C GLU A 330 -13.69 23.60 -10.90
N HIS A 331 -13.43 22.76 -9.88
CA HIS A 331 -13.39 23.14 -8.47
C HIS A 331 -11.96 23.32 -7.90
N LEU A 332 -10.92 23.16 -8.71
CA LEU A 332 -9.51 23.20 -8.29
C LEU A 332 -8.65 24.21 -9.06
N LEU A 333 -9.20 24.79 -10.13
CA LEU A 333 -8.73 26.01 -10.79
C LEU A 333 -9.45 27.24 -10.22
#